data_AF-A0A370X3S0-F1
#
_entry.id   AF-A0A370X3S0-F1
#
_cell.length_a   1.000
_cell.length_b   1.000
_cell.length_c   1.000
_cell.angle_alpha   90.00
_cell.angle_beta   90.00
_cell.angle_gamma   90.00
#
_symmetry.space_group_name_H-M   'P 1'
#
loop_
_entity.id
_entity.type
_entity.pdbx_description
1 polymer ?
#
loop_
_entity_poly.entity_id
_entity_poly.type
_entity_poly.pdbx_seq_one_letter_code
_entity_poly.pdbx_strand_id
1 'polypeptide(L)'
;MLYQFHEWQRAFLGPLSHYAEASARMLTDPSSPLAQLPGAQRMAAGYELIHRLGKDYEKPSFDIHSITNPQGKQVAIIERIDLETPFCQLRRFKRFSDDPELIEKMKAEPVVLVVAPLSGHHSTLLRDTVRALLLDHKVYITDWTDARMIPASAGPFHLDDYVATIEQFIRHIGAESLHVISVCQPTVPVLAAISLMAARGEPTPRSMTMMGGPIDPRRSPTSVNNLAMQQPLSWFKGNVIHTVPVNYPGHGREVYPGFLQHAGFVAMNPGRHLSSHWDFYLNLLRGDLEDAQAHRKFYDEYNAVLDMPAEYYLDTINTVFQQFLLPRGLWEVNGERVDPSAIKRTSLLTIEGELDDISGIGQTEAAHDLCTGIPSSRRAHRMIEGAGHYGIFSGRRWREIVYPQIRDFIRRSDMTLVSTKRA
;
A
#
# COMPACT_ATOMS: atom_id res chain seq x y z
N MET A 1 -19.80 -19.88 -5.17
CA MET A 1 -19.16 -21.17 -5.53
C MET A 1 -17.64 -21.07 -5.63
N LEU A 2 -17.07 -20.07 -6.31
CA LEU A 2 -15.60 -20.00 -6.49
C LEU A 2 -14.81 -19.87 -5.17
N TYR A 3 -15.24 -19.01 -4.24
CA TYR A 3 -14.60 -18.90 -2.91
C TYR A 3 -14.62 -20.24 -2.16
N GLN A 4 -15.77 -20.89 -2.11
CA GLN A 4 -15.88 -22.22 -1.49
C GLN A 4 -14.99 -23.23 -2.21
N PHE A 5 -14.97 -23.27 -3.54
CA PHE A 5 -14.09 -24.16 -4.29
C PHE A 5 -12.61 -23.90 -4.00
N HIS A 6 -12.20 -22.64 -3.88
CA HIS A 6 -10.85 -22.25 -3.48
C HIS A 6 -10.52 -22.76 -2.07
N GLU A 7 -11.41 -22.59 -1.10
CA GLU A 7 -11.23 -23.12 0.26
C GLU A 7 -11.19 -24.66 0.30
N TRP A 8 -11.99 -25.33 -0.52
CA TRP A 8 -11.94 -26.78 -0.68
C TRP A 8 -10.61 -27.25 -1.30
N GLN A 9 -10.15 -26.57 -2.35
CA GLN A 9 -8.85 -26.83 -2.96
C GLN A 9 -7.71 -26.58 -1.95
N ARG A 10 -7.78 -25.50 -1.19
CA ARG A 10 -6.83 -25.15 -0.13
C ARG A 10 -6.76 -26.23 0.96
N ALA A 11 -7.91 -26.65 1.47
CA ALA A 11 -8.00 -27.72 2.47
C ALA A 11 -7.44 -29.06 1.95
N PHE A 12 -7.56 -29.34 0.65
CA PHE A 12 -7.05 -30.56 0.03
C PHE A 12 -5.56 -30.49 -0.33
N LEU A 13 -5.07 -29.33 -0.78
CA LEU A 13 -3.68 -29.12 -1.20
C LEU A 13 -2.73 -28.78 -0.04
N GLY A 14 -3.24 -28.29 1.09
CA GLY A 14 -2.41 -27.94 2.27
C GLY A 14 -1.48 -29.08 2.73
N PRO A 15 -1.96 -30.32 2.92
CA PRO A 15 -1.11 -31.45 3.27
C PRO A 15 -0.03 -31.76 2.21
N LEU A 16 -0.36 -31.64 0.92
CA LEU A 16 0.57 -31.83 -0.20
C LEU A 16 1.64 -30.74 -0.25
N SER A 17 1.26 -29.50 0.10
CA SER A 17 2.18 -28.36 0.18
C SER A 17 3.21 -28.53 1.29
N HIS A 18 2.81 -28.98 2.49
CA HIS A 18 3.75 -29.26 3.58
C HIS A 18 4.70 -30.41 3.25
N TYR A 19 4.20 -31.45 2.57
CA TYR A 19 5.04 -32.53 2.07
C TYR A 19 6.07 -32.03 1.04
N ALA A 20 5.65 -31.15 0.13
CA ALA A 20 6.53 -30.54 -0.85
C ALA A 20 7.59 -29.63 -0.19
N GLU A 21 7.25 -28.86 0.84
CA GLU A 21 8.22 -28.05 1.60
C GLU A 21 9.29 -28.91 2.26
N ALA A 22 8.88 -29.96 2.97
CA ALA A 22 9.79 -30.88 3.65
C ALA A 22 10.73 -31.57 2.64
N SER A 23 10.18 -31.99 1.49
CA SER A 23 10.94 -32.62 0.41
C SER A 23 11.95 -31.66 -0.22
N ALA A 24 11.56 -30.40 -0.46
CA ALA A 24 12.46 -29.37 -0.96
C ALA A 24 13.63 -29.12 0.02
N ARG A 25 13.34 -28.96 1.32
CA ARG A 25 14.37 -28.77 2.35
C ARG A 25 15.37 -29.94 2.39
N MET A 26 14.87 -31.18 2.36
CA MET A 26 15.72 -32.38 2.35
C MET A 26 16.61 -32.50 1.10
N LEU A 27 16.18 -31.95 -0.04
CA LEU A 27 16.95 -31.95 -1.28
C LEU A 27 17.93 -30.78 -1.40
N THR A 28 17.79 -29.74 -0.56
CA THR A 28 18.70 -28.57 -0.53
C THR A 28 19.67 -28.57 0.65
N ASP A 29 19.37 -29.31 1.72
CA ASP A 29 20.22 -29.38 2.90
C ASP A 29 21.53 -30.11 2.59
N PRO A 30 22.70 -29.45 2.67
CA PRO A 30 23.99 -30.08 2.38
C PRO A 30 24.32 -31.30 3.23
N SER A 31 23.70 -31.42 4.42
CA SER A 31 23.86 -32.56 5.32
C SER A 31 22.99 -33.77 4.94
N SER A 32 22.05 -33.60 4.01
CA SER A 32 21.17 -34.65 3.53
C SER A 32 21.83 -35.47 2.40
N PRO A 33 21.83 -36.81 2.47
CA PRO A 33 22.28 -37.67 1.37
C PRO A 33 21.49 -37.42 0.06
N LEU A 34 20.24 -36.96 0.16
CA LEU A 34 19.39 -36.68 -1.00
C LEU A 34 19.84 -35.42 -1.76
N ALA A 35 20.50 -34.47 -1.10
CA ALA A 35 21.01 -33.27 -1.74
C ALA A 35 22.21 -33.53 -2.68
N GLN A 36 22.86 -34.69 -2.51
CA GLN A 36 24.00 -35.11 -3.35
C GLN A 36 23.57 -35.89 -4.60
N LEU A 37 22.28 -36.18 -4.77
CA LEU A 37 21.78 -36.89 -5.94
C LEU A 37 21.88 -36.01 -7.21
N PRO A 38 22.26 -36.58 -8.37
CA PRO A 38 22.22 -35.87 -9.63
C PRO A 38 20.81 -35.34 -9.92
N GLY A 39 20.69 -34.02 -10.06
CA GLY A 39 19.38 -33.37 -10.30
C GLY A 39 18.60 -32.99 -9.03
N ALA A 40 19.13 -33.21 -7.82
CA ALA A 40 18.50 -32.84 -6.56
C ALA A 40 18.06 -31.37 -6.52
N GLN A 41 18.90 -30.45 -7.02
CA GLN A 41 18.54 -29.02 -7.11
C GLN A 41 17.33 -28.76 -8.01
N ARG A 42 17.18 -29.48 -9.13
CA ARG A 42 16.02 -29.34 -10.01
C ARG A 42 14.76 -29.94 -9.38
N MET A 43 14.89 -31.06 -8.68
CA MET A 43 13.80 -31.66 -7.92
C MET A 43 13.36 -30.77 -6.76
N ALA A 44 14.30 -30.19 -6.02
CA ALA A 44 14.04 -29.22 -4.98
C ALA A 44 13.29 -28.00 -5.50
N ALA A 45 13.70 -27.44 -6.64
CA ALA A 45 13.00 -26.33 -7.28
C ALA A 45 11.57 -26.70 -7.71
N GLY A 46 11.36 -27.94 -8.19
CA GLY A 46 10.02 -28.47 -8.51
C GLY A 46 9.13 -28.61 -7.27
N TYR A 47 9.65 -29.13 -6.17
CA TYR A 47 8.93 -29.20 -4.89
C TYR A 47 8.71 -27.81 -4.27
N GLU A 48 9.66 -26.90 -4.39
CA GLU A 48 9.50 -25.50 -3.96
C GLU A 48 8.39 -24.82 -4.76
N LEU A 49 8.26 -25.10 -6.05
CA LEU A 49 7.15 -24.63 -6.89
C LEU A 49 5.81 -25.23 -6.44
N ILE A 50 5.74 -26.54 -6.21
CA ILE A 50 4.49 -27.20 -5.73
C ILE A 50 4.07 -26.64 -4.38
N HIS A 51 5.00 -26.46 -3.44
CA HIS A 51 4.75 -25.83 -2.15
C HIS A 51 4.23 -24.40 -2.32
N ARG A 52 4.89 -23.57 -3.15
CA ARG A 52 4.43 -22.19 -3.40
C ARG A 52 3.04 -22.11 -4.04
N LEU A 53 2.66 -23.09 -4.86
CA LEU A 53 1.34 -23.16 -5.47
C LEU A 53 0.24 -23.64 -4.51
N GLY A 54 0.60 -24.45 -3.50
CA GLY A 54 -0.37 -25.05 -2.57
C GLY A 54 -0.32 -24.51 -1.14
N LYS A 55 0.64 -23.64 -0.80
CA LYS A 55 0.80 -23.11 0.56
C LYS A 55 -0.19 -21.98 0.83
N ASP A 56 -0.53 -21.87 2.11
CA ASP A 56 -1.26 -20.74 2.64
C ASP A 56 -0.32 -19.55 2.81
N TYR A 57 -0.75 -18.39 2.32
CA TYR A 57 -0.06 -17.13 2.55
C TYR A 57 -0.77 -16.40 3.68
N GLU A 58 -0.20 -16.50 4.88
CA GLU A 58 -0.64 -15.69 6.02
C GLU A 58 -0.13 -14.25 5.91
N LYS A 59 -0.75 -13.33 6.65
CA LYS A 59 -0.31 -11.94 6.74
C LYS A 59 1.15 -11.89 7.23
N PRO A 60 2.09 -11.35 6.46
CA PRO A 60 3.47 -11.21 6.89
C PRO A 60 3.58 -10.22 8.06
N SER A 61 4.62 -10.37 8.88
CA SER A 61 5.04 -9.35 9.84
C SER A 61 5.94 -8.31 9.17
N PHE A 62 6.02 -7.11 9.75
CA PHE A 62 6.97 -6.10 9.26
C PHE A 62 8.42 -6.50 9.54
N ASP A 63 8.71 -7.26 10.61
CA ASP A 63 10.05 -7.76 10.96
C ASP A 63 11.14 -6.67 10.93
N ILE A 64 10.79 -5.47 11.38
CA ILE A 64 11.73 -4.37 11.58
C ILE A 64 12.06 -4.33 13.07
N HIS A 65 13.09 -5.06 13.49
CA HIS A 65 13.53 -5.10 14.90
C HIS A 65 14.57 -4.03 15.23
N SER A 66 15.36 -3.61 14.24
CA SER A 66 16.32 -2.52 14.38
C SER A 66 16.61 -1.85 13.03
N ILE A 67 17.17 -0.65 13.10
CA ILE A 67 17.78 0.05 11.96
C ILE A 67 19.18 0.54 12.35
N THR A 68 20.07 0.64 11.37
CA THR A 68 21.37 1.29 11.56
C THR A 68 21.25 2.73 11.07
N ASN A 69 21.49 3.70 11.96
CA ASN A 69 21.47 5.10 11.58
C ASN A 69 22.70 5.46 10.70
N PRO A 70 22.72 6.64 10.05
CA PRO A 70 23.86 7.07 9.23
C PRO A 70 25.20 7.20 9.99
N GLN A 71 25.17 7.25 11.32
CA GLN A 71 26.36 7.29 12.19
C GLN A 71 26.83 5.88 12.61
N GLY A 72 26.21 4.81 12.08
CA GLY A 72 26.56 3.42 12.39
C GLY A 72 25.98 2.89 13.70
N LYS A 73 25.16 3.67 14.43
CA LYS A 73 24.52 3.22 15.68
C LYS A 73 23.26 2.43 15.38
N GLN A 74 23.09 1.31 16.09
CA GLN A 74 21.86 0.50 16.06
C GLN A 74 20.76 1.18 16.89
N VAL A 75 19.56 1.26 16.32
CA VAL A 75 18.36 1.77 16.98
C VAL A 75 17.33 0.65 16.99
N ALA A 76 16.90 0.25 18.18
CA ALA A 76 15.89 -0.79 18.33
C ALA A 76 14.50 -0.25 17.96
N ILE A 77 13.69 -1.08 17.31
CA ILE A 77 12.34 -0.74 16.87
C ILE A 77 11.34 -1.66 17.58
N ILE A 78 10.33 -1.06 18.19
CA ILE A 78 9.17 -1.78 18.72
C ILE A 78 7.93 -1.32 17.96
N GLU A 79 7.25 -2.28 17.38
CA GLU A 79 5.98 -2.09 16.72
C GLU A 79 4.82 -2.18 17.72
N ARG A 80 3.86 -1.26 17.65
CA ARG A 80 2.64 -1.27 18.48
C ARG A 80 1.43 -0.76 17.72
N ILE A 81 0.25 -1.21 18.12
CA ILE A 81 -1.01 -0.61 17.69
C ILE A 81 -1.25 0.62 18.57
N ASP A 82 -1.39 1.80 17.95
CA ASP A 82 -1.57 3.07 18.64
C ASP A 82 -3.05 3.49 18.69
N LEU A 83 -3.82 3.10 17.68
CA LEU A 83 -5.28 3.22 17.62
C LEU A 83 -5.83 2.08 16.75
N GLU A 84 -7.04 1.62 17.02
CA GLU A 84 -7.68 0.54 16.28
C GLU A 84 -9.14 0.88 15.97
N THR A 85 -9.54 0.58 14.74
CA THR A 85 -10.93 0.52 14.26
C THR A 85 -11.19 -0.92 13.79
N PRO A 86 -12.45 -1.35 13.60
CA PRO A 86 -12.71 -2.70 13.10
C PRO A 86 -12.01 -3.04 11.78
N PHE A 87 -11.84 -2.06 10.90
CA PHE A 87 -11.29 -2.24 9.55
C PHE A 87 -9.81 -1.86 9.41
N CYS A 88 -9.24 -1.13 10.37
CA CYS A 88 -7.86 -0.67 10.27
C CYS A 88 -7.20 -0.48 11.63
N GLN A 89 -5.96 -0.95 11.74
CA GLN A 89 -5.05 -0.66 12.83
C GLN A 89 -4.11 0.49 12.42
N LEU A 90 -3.99 1.50 13.27
CA LEU A 90 -2.94 2.50 13.16
C LEU A 90 -1.71 1.99 13.92
N ARG A 91 -0.69 1.54 13.19
CA ARG A 91 0.53 0.98 13.78
C ARG A 91 1.61 2.03 13.88
N ARG A 92 2.36 2.01 14.98
CA ARG A 92 3.49 2.91 15.25
C ARG A 92 4.77 2.12 15.45
N PHE A 93 5.83 2.55 14.78
CA PHE A 93 7.18 2.01 14.95
C PHE A 93 7.98 2.94 15.87
N LYS A 94 8.08 2.55 17.15
CA LYS A 94 8.78 3.35 18.15
C LYS A 94 10.27 2.98 18.18
N ARG A 95 11.11 4.00 17.98
CA ARG A 95 12.56 3.91 18.03
C ARG A 95 13.07 4.05 19.46
N PHE A 96 14.06 3.23 19.83
CA PHE A 96 14.74 3.23 21.13
C PHE A 96 16.25 3.23 20.94
N SER A 97 16.93 4.01 21.78
CA SER A 97 18.38 4.04 21.89
C SER A 97 18.74 4.33 23.36
N ASP A 98 19.92 3.90 23.77
CA ASP A 98 20.59 4.20 25.03
C ASP A 98 21.45 5.47 24.96
N ASP A 99 21.62 6.06 23.77
CA ASP A 99 22.37 7.30 23.54
C ASP A 99 21.49 8.55 23.77
N PRO A 100 21.77 9.38 24.80
CA PRO A 100 20.98 10.57 25.11
C PRO A 100 20.89 11.59 23.96
N GLU A 101 21.96 11.80 23.20
CA GLU A 101 21.96 12.76 22.09
C GLU A 101 21.06 12.28 20.94
N LEU A 102 21.11 10.97 20.67
CA LEU A 102 20.26 10.35 19.66
C LEU A 102 18.79 10.36 20.09
N ILE A 103 18.49 10.17 21.38
CA ILE A 103 17.14 10.28 21.93
C ILE A 103 16.57 11.67 21.70
N GLU A 104 17.32 12.73 22.04
CA GLU A 104 16.85 14.11 21.86
C GLU A 104 16.63 14.45 20.39
N LYS A 105 17.55 14.03 19.51
CA LYS A 105 17.37 14.17 18.06
C LYS A 105 16.09 13.47 17.58
N MET A 106 15.90 12.20 17.94
CA MET A 106 14.71 11.43 17.55
C MET A 106 13.40 12.01 18.08
N LYS A 107 13.42 12.67 19.25
CA LYS A 107 12.26 13.40 19.79
C LYS A 107 11.92 14.64 18.99
N ALA A 108 12.90 15.32 18.40
CA ALA A 108 12.68 16.50 17.56
C ALA A 108 12.25 16.16 16.13
N GLU A 109 12.45 14.92 15.68
CA GLU A 109 12.18 14.51 14.31
C GLU A 109 10.68 14.52 13.93
N PRO A 110 10.37 14.79 12.64
CA PRO A 110 9.00 14.92 12.16
C PRO A 110 8.20 13.62 12.29
N VAL A 111 6.88 13.76 12.41
CA VAL A 111 5.95 12.63 12.43
C VAL A 111 5.44 12.37 11.02
N VAL A 112 5.48 11.11 10.59
CA VAL A 112 4.99 10.68 9.28
C VAL A 112 3.91 9.63 9.46
N LEU A 113 2.75 9.84 8.82
CA LEU A 113 1.72 8.83 8.60
C LEU A 113 1.83 8.31 7.17
N VAL A 114 2.12 7.02 7.03
CA VAL A 114 2.05 6.29 5.76
C VAL A 114 0.66 5.68 5.63
N VAL A 115 -0.08 6.03 4.59
CA VAL A 115 -1.38 5.45 4.28
C VAL A 115 -1.17 4.38 3.22
N ALA A 116 -1.18 3.13 3.68
CA ALA A 116 -1.03 1.94 2.85
C ALA A 116 -2.30 1.65 2.05
N PRO A 117 -2.16 1.10 0.83
CA PRO A 117 -3.31 0.78 -0.01
C PRO A 117 -4.19 -0.33 0.59
N LEU A 118 -5.51 -0.16 0.48
CA LEU A 118 -6.46 -1.25 0.60
C LEU A 118 -6.79 -1.70 -0.82
N SER A 119 -5.85 -2.46 -1.41
CA SER A 119 -5.91 -2.97 -2.80
C SER A 119 -5.44 -4.43 -2.86
N GLY A 120 -5.97 -5.26 -1.96
CA GLY A 120 -5.76 -6.70 -1.94
C GLY A 120 -4.46 -7.18 -1.31
N HIS A 121 -3.64 -6.29 -0.75
CA HIS A 121 -2.36 -6.66 -0.15
C HIS A 121 -2.17 -6.01 1.22
N HIS A 122 -1.38 -6.66 2.08
CA HIS A 122 -1.06 -6.14 3.40
C HIS A 122 -0.08 -4.96 3.34
N SER A 123 -0.14 -4.09 4.36
CA SER A 123 0.75 -2.92 4.48
C SER A 123 2.23 -3.27 4.57
N THR A 124 2.56 -4.55 4.80
CA THR A 124 3.95 -5.02 4.84
C THR A 124 4.66 -4.91 3.49
N LEU A 125 3.94 -4.79 2.36
CA LEU A 125 4.54 -4.38 1.08
C LEU A 125 5.28 -3.04 1.16
N LEU A 126 4.94 -2.19 2.13
CA LEU A 126 5.63 -0.93 2.42
C LEU A 126 6.71 -1.07 3.49
N ARG A 127 7.18 -2.29 3.80
CA ARG A 127 8.25 -2.53 4.79
C ARG A 127 9.51 -1.73 4.48
N ASP A 128 9.90 -1.66 3.22
CA ASP A 128 11.06 -0.87 2.78
C ASP A 128 10.80 0.64 2.86
N THR A 129 9.56 1.08 2.61
CA THR A 129 9.11 2.45 2.87
C THR A 129 9.28 2.81 4.33
N VAL A 130 8.75 1.99 5.23
CA VAL A 130 8.82 2.17 6.69
C VAL A 130 10.27 2.16 7.16
N ARG A 131 11.08 1.19 6.71
CA ARG A 131 12.50 1.06 7.08
C ARG A 131 13.30 2.30 6.71
N ALA A 132 13.10 2.85 5.51
CA ALA A 132 13.77 4.08 5.08
C ALA A 132 13.33 5.29 5.91
N LEU A 133 12.02 5.47 6.13
CA LEU A 133 11.47 6.58 6.91
C LEU A 133 11.97 6.58 8.37
N LEU A 134 12.15 5.40 8.97
CA LEU A 134 12.62 5.27 10.35
C LEU A 134 14.02 5.87 10.58
N LEU A 135 14.81 6.10 9.52
CA LEU A 135 16.12 6.74 9.63
C LEU A 135 16.02 8.21 10.08
N ASP A 136 14.92 8.90 9.77
CA ASP A 136 14.78 10.35 9.99
C ASP A 136 13.43 10.76 10.63
N HIS A 137 12.50 9.82 10.85
CA HIS A 137 11.11 10.15 11.20
C HIS A 137 10.49 9.22 12.26
N LYS A 138 9.49 9.74 12.98
CA LYS A 138 8.55 8.92 13.77
C LYS A 138 7.47 8.40 12.83
N VAL A 139 7.38 7.08 12.66
CA VAL A 139 6.55 6.48 11.61
C VAL A 139 5.29 5.83 12.17
N TYR A 140 4.16 6.19 11.57
CA TYR A 140 2.88 5.51 11.67
C TYR A 140 2.51 4.93 10.30
N ILE A 141 1.78 3.81 10.29
CA ILE A 141 1.22 3.24 9.07
C ILE A 141 -0.21 2.74 9.31
N THR A 142 -1.07 2.88 8.30
CA THR A 142 -2.37 2.19 8.28
C THR A 142 -2.17 0.73 7.90
N ASP A 143 -2.71 -0.19 8.70
CA ASP A 143 -2.67 -1.62 8.46
C ASP A 143 -4.12 -2.16 8.44
N TRP A 144 -4.62 -2.41 7.22
CA TRP A 144 -6.01 -2.82 7.00
C TRP A 144 -6.25 -4.26 7.42
N THR A 145 -7.36 -4.48 8.12
CA THR A 145 -7.79 -5.79 8.56
C THR A 145 -8.42 -6.54 7.38
N ASP A 146 -8.04 -7.80 7.20
CA ASP A 146 -8.63 -8.68 6.18
C ASP A 146 -10.14 -8.81 6.40
N ALA A 147 -10.96 -8.43 5.41
CA ALA A 147 -12.40 -8.29 5.60
C ALA A 147 -13.10 -9.60 5.98
N ARG A 148 -12.54 -10.77 5.59
CA ARG A 148 -13.07 -12.07 6.04
C ARG A 148 -12.94 -12.27 7.56
N MET A 149 -12.00 -11.58 8.21
CA MET A 149 -11.77 -11.66 9.64
C MET A 149 -12.61 -10.65 10.45
N ILE A 150 -13.41 -9.81 9.78
CA ILE A 150 -14.20 -8.75 10.43
C ILE A 150 -15.67 -9.22 10.55
N PRO A 151 -16.20 -9.38 11.78
CA PRO A 151 -17.59 -9.79 11.99
C PRO A 151 -18.60 -8.89 11.28
N ALA A 152 -19.72 -9.48 10.84
CA ALA A 152 -20.81 -8.72 10.21
C ALA A 152 -21.40 -7.64 11.14
N SER A 153 -21.32 -7.83 12.47
CA SER A 153 -21.76 -6.85 13.47
C SER A 153 -20.94 -5.54 13.46
N ALA A 154 -19.76 -5.52 12.83
CA ALA A 154 -18.97 -4.30 12.64
C ALA A 154 -19.54 -3.35 11.57
N GLY A 155 -20.60 -3.76 10.85
CA GLY A 155 -21.23 -2.94 9.81
C GLY A 155 -20.52 -2.98 8.45
N PRO A 156 -21.04 -2.29 7.43
CA PRO A 156 -20.38 -2.15 6.14
C PRO A 156 -19.14 -1.25 6.25
N PHE A 157 -18.33 -1.23 5.20
CA PHE A 157 -17.23 -0.28 5.07
C PHE A 157 -17.18 0.24 3.64
N HIS A 158 -17.49 1.52 3.49
CA HIS A 158 -17.60 2.29 2.26
C HIS A 158 -16.36 3.15 2.02
N LEU A 159 -16.27 3.77 0.84
CA LEU A 159 -15.19 4.73 0.54
C LEU A 159 -15.21 5.94 1.50
N ASP A 160 -16.40 6.37 1.93
CA ASP A 160 -16.56 7.47 2.89
C ASP A 160 -16.03 7.09 4.28
N ASP A 161 -16.17 5.82 4.69
CA ASP A 161 -15.61 5.31 5.95
C ASP A 161 -14.08 5.30 5.93
N TYR A 162 -13.48 5.04 4.76
CA TYR A 162 -12.03 5.19 4.56
C TYR A 162 -11.61 6.64 4.82
N VAL A 163 -12.29 7.61 4.20
CA VAL A 163 -12.01 9.04 4.39
C VAL A 163 -12.11 9.42 5.86
N ALA A 164 -13.20 9.02 6.53
CA ALA A 164 -13.41 9.27 7.95
C ALA A 164 -12.31 8.65 8.84
N THR A 165 -11.86 7.43 8.51
CA THR A 165 -10.76 6.75 9.22
C THR A 165 -9.46 7.54 9.11
N ILE A 166 -9.13 8.08 7.92
CA ILE A 166 -7.93 8.91 7.73
C ILE A 166 -8.04 10.22 8.52
N GLU A 167 -9.19 10.89 8.51
CA GLU A 167 -9.37 12.09 9.34
C GLU A 167 -9.20 11.76 10.83
N GLN A 168 -9.75 10.64 11.30
CA GLN A 168 -9.59 10.19 12.69
C GLN A 168 -8.12 9.97 13.04
N PHE A 169 -7.34 9.33 12.17
CA PHE A 169 -5.92 9.10 12.40
C PHE A 169 -5.09 10.38 12.37
N ILE A 170 -5.39 11.31 11.45
CA ILE A 170 -4.75 12.64 11.43
C ILE A 170 -5.04 13.39 12.74
N ARG A 171 -6.30 13.39 13.20
CA ARG A 171 -6.70 14.03 14.46
C ARG A 171 -6.03 13.39 15.68
N HIS A 172 -5.96 12.05 15.72
CA HIS A 172 -5.32 11.29 16.80
C HIS A 172 -3.82 11.56 16.89
N ILE A 173 -3.10 11.56 15.76
CA ILE A 173 -1.66 11.82 15.74
C ILE A 173 -1.36 13.30 16.03
N GLY A 174 -2.22 14.20 15.56
CA GLY A 174 -2.07 15.66 15.66
C GLY A 174 -1.45 16.26 14.39
N ALA A 175 -2.26 17.00 13.64
CA ALA A 175 -1.90 17.50 12.32
C ALA A 175 -0.75 18.52 12.29
N GLU A 176 -0.54 19.27 13.38
CA GLU A 176 0.40 20.41 13.42
C GLU A 176 1.87 20.07 13.16
N SER A 177 2.25 18.81 13.34
CA SER A 177 3.62 18.29 13.09
C SER A 177 3.63 17.04 12.21
N LEU A 178 2.48 16.74 11.60
CA LEU A 178 2.27 15.55 10.81
C LEU A 178 2.59 15.81 9.34
N HIS A 179 3.24 14.84 8.72
CA HIS A 179 3.35 14.71 7.27
C HIS A 179 2.65 13.42 6.86
N VAL A 180 1.87 13.47 5.78
CA VAL A 180 1.14 12.31 5.28
C VAL A 180 1.76 11.84 3.97
N ILE A 181 1.97 10.53 3.83
CA ILE A 181 2.41 9.89 2.58
C ILE A 181 1.32 8.89 2.20
N SER A 182 0.78 8.99 1.01
CA SER A 182 -0.25 8.09 0.46
C SER A 182 0.29 7.38 -0.77
N VAL A 183 0.12 6.07 -0.83
CA VAL A 183 0.75 5.22 -1.85
C VAL A 183 -0.30 4.44 -2.63
N CYS A 184 -0.40 4.70 -3.94
CA CYS A 184 -1.36 4.10 -4.85
C CYS A 184 -2.81 4.56 -4.60
N GLN A 185 -3.73 3.61 -4.41
CA GLN A 185 -5.16 3.83 -4.22
C GLN A 185 -5.55 4.88 -3.15
N PRO A 186 -4.88 4.98 -1.97
CA PRO A 186 -5.23 5.92 -0.91
C PRO A 186 -5.04 7.39 -1.25
N THR A 187 -4.31 7.73 -2.32
CA THR A 187 -4.11 9.13 -2.72
C THR A 187 -5.44 9.89 -2.85
N VAL A 188 -6.48 9.25 -3.37
CA VAL A 188 -7.82 9.81 -3.54
C VAL A 188 -8.53 10.06 -2.20
N PRO A 189 -8.77 9.06 -1.33
CA PRO A 189 -9.42 9.29 -0.05
C PRO A 189 -8.58 10.13 0.93
N VAL A 190 -7.25 10.09 0.86
CA VAL A 190 -6.38 10.95 1.68
C VAL A 190 -6.50 12.41 1.24
N LEU A 191 -6.52 12.69 -0.07
CA LEU A 191 -6.77 14.04 -0.56
C LEU A 191 -8.14 14.54 -0.10
N ALA A 192 -9.17 13.70 -0.17
CA ALA A 192 -10.50 14.06 0.32
C ALA A 192 -10.53 14.36 1.81
N ALA A 193 -9.95 13.50 2.65
CA ALA A 193 -9.87 13.72 4.10
C ALA A 193 -9.21 15.08 4.43
N ILE A 194 -8.05 15.37 3.83
CA ILE A 194 -7.35 16.64 4.06
C ILE A 194 -8.15 17.83 3.53
N SER A 195 -8.85 17.67 2.41
CA SER A 195 -9.72 18.71 1.82
C SER A 195 -10.89 19.05 2.73
N LEU A 196 -11.58 18.04 3.26
CA LEU A 196 -12.71 18.20 4.19
C LEU A 196 -12.26 18.86 5.49
N MET A 197 -11.15 18.38 6.08
CA MET A 197 -10.54 19.02 7.24
C MET A 197 -10.20 20.49 6.97
N ALA A 198 -9.61 20.80 5.80
CA ALA A 198 -9.29 22.17 5.42
C ALA A 198 -10.54 23.05 5.27
N ALA A 199 -11.58 22.54 4.61
CA ALA A 199 -12.85 23.24 4.39
C ALA A 199 -13.57 23.55 5.71
N ARG A 200 -13.47 22.65 6.70
CA ARG A 200 -13.99 22.87 8.07
C ARG A 200 -13.12 23.81 8.91
N GLY A 201 -11.97 24.26 8.42
CA GLY A 201 -11.02 25.09 9.16
C GLY A 201 -10.23 24.32 10.22
N GLU A 202 -10.21 22.99 10.16
CA GLU A 202 -9.42 22.16 11.07
C GLU A 202 -7.91 22.27 10.76
N PRO A 203 -7.03 21.99 11.74
CA PRO A 203 -5.60 21.83 11.48
C PRO A 203 -5.34 20.72 10.45
N THR A 204 -4.62 21.04 9.38
CA THR A 204 -4.20 20.06 8.35
C THR A 204 -2.72 19.69 8.49
N PRO A 205 -2.29 18.52 7.96
CA PRO A 205 -0.88 18.12 7.96
C PRO A 205 0.04 19.18 7.35
N ARG A 206 1.29 19.24 7.80
CA ARG A 206 2.30 20.17 7.25
C ARG A 206 2.58 19.91 5.78
N SER A 207 2.63 18.65 5.39
CA SER A 207 2.71 18.27 4.00
C SER A 207 1.93 16.99 3.71
N MET A 208 1.56 16.83 2.45
CA MET A 208 1.02 15.59 1.90
C MET A 208 1.83 15.19 0.67
N THR A 209 2.24 13.93 0.63
CA THR A 209 2.92 13.30 -0.50
C THR A 209 1.98 12.25 -1.10
N MET A 210 1.74 12.33 -2.40
CA MET A 210 0.89 11.39 -3.15
C MET A 210 1.75 10.65 -4.17
N MET A 211 1.66 9.33 -4.17
CA MET A 211 2.58 8.48 -4.94
C MET A 211 1.82 7.49 -5.80
N GLY A 212 1.95 7.59 -7.12
CA GLY A 212 1.42 6.62 -8.10
C GLY A 212 -0.06 6.30 -7.92
N GLY A 213 -0.89 7.31 -7.65
CA GLY A 213 -2.32 7.13 -7.40
C GLY A 213 -3.26 7.81 -8.40
N PRO A 214 -4.49 7.30 -8.53
CA PRO A 214 -5.42 7.69 -9.59
C PRO A 214 -6.24 8.94 -9.23
N ILE A 215 -5.60 10.10 -9.04
CA ILE A 215 -6.32 11.36 -8.72
C ILE A 215 -7.20 11.79 -9.91
N ASP A 216 -6.66 11.71 -11.13
CA ASP A 216 -7.44 11.85 -12.37
C ASP A 216 -7.17 10.68 -13.33
N PRO A 217 -7.91 9.56 -13.21
CA PRO A 217 -7.69 8.37 -14.01
C PRO A 217 -8.04 8.51 -15.50
N ARG A 218 -8.49 9.69 -15.94
CA ARG A 218 -8.69 10.03 -17.35
C ARG A 218 -7.38 10.37 -18.07
N ARG A 219 -6.33 10.71 -17.31
CA ARG A 219 -4.99 11.02 -17.86
C ARG A 219 -4.22 9.73 -18.08
N SER A 220 -3.68 9.55 -19.29
CA SER A 220 -2.91 8.36 -19.69
C SER A 220 -3.52 7.03 -19.18
N PRO A 221 -4.73 6.66 -19.63
CA PRO A 221 -5.44 5.49 -19.09
C PRO A 221 -4.66 4.18 -19.26
N THR A 222 -4.59 3.39 -18.20
CA THR A 222 -3.98 2.07 -18.15
C THR A 222 -5.01 0.96 -18.38
N SER A 223 -4.56 -0.30 -18.39
CA SER A 223 -5.46 -1.47 -18.46
C SER A 223 -6.46 -1.51 -17.30
N VAL A 224 -6.05 -1.06 -16.11
CA VAL A 224 -6.90 -0.96 -14.92
C VAL A 224 -8.03 0.05 -15.16
N ASN A 225 -7.70 1.24 -15.70
CA ASN A 225 -8.70 2.25 -16.02
C ASN A 225 -9.69 1.73 -17.09
N ASN A 226 -9.19 1.04 -18.11
CA ASN A 226 -10.00 0.51 -19.19
C ASN A 226 -10.99 -0.55 -18.70
N LEU A 227 -10.58 -1.49 -17.82
CA LEU A 227 -11.52 -2.48 -17.28
C LEU A 227 -12.65 -1.79 -16.52
N ALA A 228 -12.31 -0.84 -15.65
CA ALA A 228 -13.28 -0.11 -14.83
C ALA A 228 -14.31 0.65 -15.69
N MET A 229 -13.87 1.20 -16.83
CA MET A 229 -14.74 1.96 -17.75
C MET A 229 -15.59 1.09 -18.67
N GLN A 230 -15.11 -0.09 -19.06
CA GLN A 230 -15.80 -0.94 -20.03
C GLN A 230 -16.90 -1.81 -19.40
N GLN A 231 -16.79 -2.10 -18.10
CA GLN A 231 -17.71 -2.99 -17.40
C GLN A 231 -18.68 -2.21 -16.50
N PRO A 232 -19.99 -2.52 -16.50
CA PRO A 232 -20.92 -1.92 -15.55
C PRO A 232 -20.67 -2.43 -14.11
N LEU A 233 -21.10 -1.68 -13.09
CA LEU A 233 -20.99 -2.12 -11.68
C LEU A 233 -21.64 -3.49 -11.42
N SER A 234 -22.73 -3.81 -12.12
CA SER A 234 -23.38 -5.13 -12.03
C SER A 234 -22.47 -6.26 -12.46
N TRP A 235 -21.56 -6.01 -13.42
CA TRP A 235 -20.56 -6.98 -13.83
C TRP A 235 -19.56 -7.23 -12.71
N PHE A 236 -19.03 -6.18 -12.07
CA PHE A 236 -18.13 -6.34 -10.93
C PHE A 236 -18.80 -7.10 -9.78
N LYS A 237 -20.03 -6.71 -9.42
CA LYS A 237 -20.81 -7.39 -8.39
C LYS A 237 -21.05 -8.87 -8.71
N GLY A 238 -21.34 -9.22 -9.96
CA GLY A 238 -21.63 -10.60 -10.35
C GLY A 238 -20.40 -11.49 -10.54
N ASN A 239 -19.23 -10.90 -10.87
CA ASN A 239 -18.05 -11.66 -11.28
C ASN A 239 -16.94 -11.71 -10.23
N VAL A 240 -16.78 -10.66 -9.42
CA VAL A 240 -15.63 -10.56 -8.49
C VAL A 240 -16.02 -10.49 -7.02
N ILE A 241 -17.29 -10.21 -6.71
CA ILE A 241 -17.78 -10.17 -5.34
C ILE A 241 -18.26 -11.55 -4.89
N HIS A 242 -17.84 -11.95 -3.69
CA HIS A 242 -18.19 -13.23 -3.08
C HIS A 242 -18.52 -13.09 -1.61
N THR A 243 -19.34 -14.01 -1.11
CA THR A 243 -19.68 -14.10 0.31
C THR A 243 -18.63 -14.87 1.08
N VAL A 244 -18.20 -14.32 2.22
CA VAL A 244 -17.27 -14.96 3.15
C VAL A 244 -17.88 -16.26 3.73
N PRO A 245 -17.16 -17.40 3.68
CA PRO A 245 -17.66 -18.69 4.17
C PRO A 245 -17.71 -18.78 5.70
N VAL A 246 -18.41 -19.82 6.19
CA VAL A 246 -18.75 -20.02 7.63
C VAL A 246 -17.54 -20.20 8.55
N ASN A 247 -16.38 -20.53 8.00
CA ASN A 247 -15.15 -20.78 8.74
C ASN A 247 -14.43 -19.50 9.19
N TYR A 248 -14.91 -18.32 8.79
CA TYR A 248 -14.31 -17.05 9.15
C TYR A 248 -15.27 -16.17 9.99
N PRO A 249 -14.74 -15.30 10.87
CA PRO A 249 -15.56 -14.38 11.66
C PRO A 249 -16.49 -13.49 10.82
N GLY A 250 -16.05 -13.08 9.63
CA GLY A 250 -16.82 -12.28 8.70
C GLY A 250 -17.84 -13.05 7.86
N HIS A 251 -18.21 -14.27 8.23
CA HIS A 251 -19.20 -15.08 7.53
C HIS A 251 -20.44 -14.27 7.14
N GLY A 252 -20.83 -14.37 5.86
CA GLY A 252 -21.99 -13.65 5.31
C GLY A 252 -21.66 -12.28 4.72
N ARG A 253 -20.49 -11.70 5.01
CA ARG A 253 -20.03 -10.45 4.38
C ARG A 253 -19.74 -10.65 2.90
N GLU A 254 -20.11 -9.67 2.07
CA GLU A 254 -19.67 -9.58 0.68
C GLU A 254 -18.28 -8.94 0.61
N VAL A 255 -17.36 -9.59 -0.09
CA VAL A 255 -15.97 -9.13 -0.27
C VAL A 255 -15.52 -9.30 -1.71
N TYR A 256 -14.53 -8.52 -2.14
CA TYR A 256 -13.68 -8.86 -3.29
C TYR A 256 -12.50 -9.68 -2.77
N PRO A 257 -12.44 -11.02 -3.00
CA PRO A 257 -11.42 -11.86 -2.40
C PRO A 257 -10.02 -11.56 -2.91
N GLY A 258 -9.03 -11.58 -2.02
CA GLY A 258 -7.63 -11.31 -2.36
C GLY A 258 -7.08 -12.23 -3.45
N PHE A 259 -7.46 -13.52 -3.45
CA PHE A 259 -7.00 -14.47 -4.47
C PHE A 259 -7.55 -14.15 -5.87
N LEU A 260 -8.76 -13.58 -5.96
CA LEU A 260 -9.34 -13.14 -7.23
C LEU A 260 -8.75 -11.83 -7.70
N GLN A 261 -8.37 -10.94 -6.78
CA GLN A 261 -7.60 -9.74 -7.11
C GLN A 261 -6.28 -10.15 -7.77
N HIS A 262 -5.57 -11.09 -7.13
CA HIS A 262 -4.33 -11.64 -7.67
C HIS A 262 -4.51 -12.25 -9.06
N ALA A 263 -5.50 -13.15 -9.21
CA ALA A 263 -5.79 -13.80 -10.48
C ALA A 263 -6.23 -12.80 -11.57
N GLY A 264 -6.99 -11.76 -11.22
CA GLY A 264 -7.43 -10.70 -12.12
C GLY A 264 -6.27 -9.88 -12.67
N PHE A 265 -5.34 -9.45 -11.82
CA PHE A 265 -4.15 -8.70 -12.24
C PHE A 265 -3.22 -9.52 -13.13
N VAL A 266 -3.04 -10.80 -12.81
CA VAL A 266 -2.32 -11.75 -13.68
C VAL A 266 -3.04 -11.89 -15.04
N ALA A 267 -4.35 -12.07 -15.04
CA ALA A 267 -5.14 -12.28 -16.25
C ALA A 267 -5.22 -11.04 -17.16
N MET A 268 -5.09 -9.84 -16.59
CA MET A 268 -4.99 -8.57 -17.34
C MET A 268 -3.71 -8.45 -18.19
N ASN A 269 -2.72 -9.35 -18.02
CA ASN A 269 -1.51 -9.44 -18.82
C ASN A 269 -1.42 -10.78 -19.58
N PRO A 270 -2.29 -11.03 -20.59
CA PRO A 270 -2.45 -12.34 -21.25
C PRO A 270 -1.29 -12.75 -22.18
N GLY A 271 -0.18 -12.01 -22.22
CA GLY A 271 0.98 -12.32 -23.04
C GLY A 271 1.79 -13.50 -22.50
N ARG A 272 1.50 -14.72 -22.97
CA ARG A 272 2.23 -16.01 -22.79
C ARG A 272 2.06 -16.72 -21.44
N HIS A 273 1.09 -17.64 -21.43
CA HIS A 273 0.51 -18.41 -20.32
C HIS A 273 1.40 -19.32 -19.43
N LEU A 274 2.71 -19.09 -19.30
CA LEU A 274 3.50 -19.67 -18.19
C LEU A 274 4.74 -18.81 -17.85
N SER A 275 5.25 -18.00 -18.79
CA SER A 275 6.27 -16.98 -18.54
C SER A 275 5.71 -15.65 -18.05
N SER A 276 4.43 -15.36 -18.34
CA SER A 276 3.75 -14.09 -18.04
C SER A 276 3.69 -13.72 -16.56
N HIS A 277 3.57 -14.70 -15.66
CA HIS A 277 3.52 -14.45 -14.22
C HIS A 277 4.84 -13.83 -13.74
N TRP A 278 5.97 -14.47 -14.05
CA TRP A 278 7.29 -13.99 -13.65
C TRP A 278 7.65 -12.67 -14.34
N ASP A 279 7.33 -12.53 -15.62
CA ASP A 279 7.55 -11.29 -16.37
C ASP A 279 6.71 -10.13 -15.80
N PHE A 280 5.49 -10.38 -15.31
CA PHE A 280 4.68 -9.38 -14.61
C PHE A 280 5.33 -8.91 -13.30
N TYR A 281 5.82 -9.84 -12.46
CA TYR A 281 6.57 -9.48 -11.24
C TYR A 281 7.85 -8.70 -11.56
N LEU A 282 8.58 -9.10 -12.59
CA LEU A 282 9.77 -8.38 -13.07
C LEU A 282 9.41 -7.00 -13.63
N ASN A 283 8.22 -6.84 -14.22
CA ASN A 283 7.72 -5.55 -14.68
C ASN A 283 7.34 -4.63 -13.52
N LEU A 284 6.68 -5.15 -12.47
CA LEU A 284 6.40 -4.38 -11.24
C LEU A 284 7.69 -3.85 -10.61
N LEU A 285 8.74 -4.68 -10.60
CA LEU A 285 10.07 -4.34 -10.09
C LEU A 285 11.01 -3.77 -11.15
N ARG A 286 10.51 -3.33 -12.31
CA ARG A 286 11.38 -3.00 -13.44
C ARG A 286 12.38 -1.89 -13.07
N GLY A 287 13.65 -2.20 -13.28
CA GLY A 287 14.77 -1.32 -12.97
C GLY A 287 15.20 -1.36 -11.49
N ASP A 288 14.70 -2.31 -10.70
CA ASP A 288 15.23 -2.64 -9.39
C ASP A 288 16.15 -3.87 -9.48
N LEU A 289 17.45 -3.67 -9.28
CA LEU A 289 18.49 -4.70 -9.39
C LEU A 289 18.78 -5.29 -8.00
N GLU A 290 17.84 -6.09 -7.47
CA GLU A 290 18.03 -6.82 -6.20
C GLU A 290 18.35 -8.31 -6.45
N ASP A 291 18.92 -8.98 -5.44
CA ASP A 291 19.28 -10.40 -5.53
C ASP A 291 18.04 -11.33 -5.60
N ALA A 292 18.23 -12.55 -6.11
CA ALA A 292 17.16 -13.55 -6.27
C ALA A 292 16.38 -13.86 -4.98
N GLN A 293 17.00 -13.72 -3.80
CA GLN A 293 16.33 -13.91 -2.51
C GLN A 293 15.35 -12.77 -2.17
N ALA A 294 15.68 -11.53 -2.54
CA ALA A 294 14.78 -10.38 -2.37
C ALA A 294 13.56 -10.53 -3.26
N HIS A 295 13.75 -10.98 -4.51
CA HIS A 295 12.65 -11.33 -5.41
C HIS A 295 11.74 -12.42 -4.86
N ARG A 296 12.29 -13.47 -4.22
CA ARG A 296 11.47 -14.52 -3.57
C ARG A 296 10.66 -13.99 -2.38
N LYS A 297 11.24 -13.13 -1.54
CA LYS A 297 10.53 -12.52 -0.42
C LYS A 297 9.41 -11.61 -0.89
N PHE A 298 9.67 -10.79 -1.90
CA PHE A 298 8.64 -9.95 -2.53
C PHE A 298 7.52 -10.81 -3.13
N TYR A 299 7.86 -11.90 -3.82
CA TYR A 299 6.87 -12.84 -4.33
C TYR A 299 5.97 -13.40 -3.22
N ASP A 300 6.57 -13.87 -2.12
CA ASP A 300 5.80 -14.44 -1.00
C ASP A 300 4.88 -13.39 -0.35
N GLU A 301 5.38 -12.16 -0.22
CA GLU A 301 4.62 -11.05 0.33
C GLU A 301 3.50 -10.56 -0.59
N TYR A 302 3.74 -10.53 -1.90
CA TYR A 302 2.73 -10.14 -2.89
C TYR A 302 1.62 -11.19 -2.99
N ASN A 303 1.92 -12.47 -2.78
CA ASN A 303 0.89 -13.51 -2.73
C ASN A 303 0.12 -13.56 -1.40
N ALA A 304 0.59 -12.86 -0.36
CA ALA A 304 -0.14 -12.66 0.88
C ALA A 304 -1.21 -11.58 0.71
N VAL A 305 -2.33 -12.01 0.14
CA VAL A 305 -3.46 -11.17 -0.23
C VAL A 305 -4.53 -11.13 0.85
N LEU A 306 -5.30 -10.04 0.88
CA LEU A 306 -6.41 -9.83 1.81
C LEU A 306 -7.72 -9.55 1.06
N ASP A 307 -8.84 -9.88 1.71
CA ASP A 307 -10.17 -9.62 1.17
C ASP A 307 -10.58 -8.17 1.44
N MET A 308 -11.11 -7.49 0.43
CA MET A 308 -11.61 -6.12 0.56
C MET A 308 -13.14 -6.11 0.73
N PRO A 309 -13.73 -5.23 1.56
CA PRO A 309 -15.17 -5.06 1.63
C PRO A 309 -15.76 -4.73 0.25
N ALA A 310 -16.85 -5.39 -0.13
CA ALA A 310 -17.47 -5.22 -1.44
C ALA A 310 -17.97 -3.80 -1.66
N GLU A 311 -18.54 -3.18 -0.62
CA GLU A 311 -19.08 -1.84 -0.65
C GLU A 311 -18.00 -0.83 -1.02
N TYR A 312 -16.91 -0.78 -0.25
CA TYR A 312 -15.74 0.04 -0.54
C TYR A 312 -15.17 -0.18 -1.96
N TYR A 313 -15.05 -1.44 -2.40
CA TYR A 313 -14.54 -1.73 -3.75
C TYR A 313 -15.44 -1.15 -4.84
N LEU A 314 -16.76 -1.40 -4.75
CA LEU A 314 -17.73 -0.93 -5.73
C LEU A 314 -17.86 0.60 -5.71
N ASP A 315 -17.83 1.22 -4.53
CA ASP A 315 -17.79 2.67 -4.38
C ASP A 315 -16.55 3.26 -5.05
N THR A 316 -15.39 2.62 -4.89
CA THR A 316 -14.15 3.07 -5.52
C THR A 316 -14.25 3.01 -7.05
N ILE A 317 -14.75 1.90 -7.62
CA ILE A 317 -14.96 1.80 -9.08
C ILE A 317 -15.91 2.90 -9.56
N ASN A 318 -17.06 3.05 -8.91
CA ASN A 318 -18.06 4.04 -9.31
C ASN A 318 -17.52 5.47 -9.20
N THR A 319 -17.05 5.86 -8.02
CA THR A 319 -16.68 7.24 -7.68
C THR A 319 -15.40 7.69 -8.37
N VAL A 320 -14.36 6.84 -8.35
CA VAL A 320 -13.02 7.20 -8.80
C VAL A 320 -12.86 6.93 -10.29
N PHE A 321 -13.21 5.73 -10.75
CA PHE A 321 -12.85 5.27 -12.09
C PHE A 321 -13.95 5.43 -13.14
N GLN A 322 -15.23 5.50 -12.76
CA GLN A 322 -16.33 5.66 -13.72
C GLN A 322 -16.89 7.08 -13.75
N GLN A 323 -17.21 7.64 -12.59
CA GLN A 323 -17.82 8.96 -12.49
C GLN A 323 -16.81 10.10 -12.38
N PHE A 324 -15.57 9.78 -11.99
CA PHE A 324 -14.47 10.73 -11.82
C PHE A 324 -14.85 11.90 -10.89
N LEU A 325 -15.50 11.61 -9.77
CA LEU A 325 -16.16 12.63 -8.97
C LEU A 325 -15.17 13.63 -8.36
N LEU A 326 -14.01 13.19 -7.89
CA LEU A 326 -12.99 14.07 -7.32
C LEU A 326 -12.44 15.10 -8.34
N PRO A 327 -11.89 14.69 -9.50
CA PRO A 327 -11.32 15.65 -10.45
C PRO A 327 -12.38 16.50 -11.18
N ARG A 328 -13.66 16.10 -11.14
CA ARG A 328 -14.78 16.94 -11.58
C ARG A 328 -15.26 17.92 -10.51
N GLY A 329 -14.70 17.82 -9.30
CA GLY A 329 -15.12 18.56 -8.14
C GLY A 329 -16.59 18.32 -7.81
N LEU A 330 -17.08 17.08 -7.97
CA LEU A 330 -18.45 16.61 -7.73
C LEU A 330 -18.57 15.63 -6.56
N TRP A 331 -17.46 15.21 -5.96
CA TRP A 331 -17.48 14.20 -4.91
C TRP A 331 -17.99 14.78 -3.59
N GLU A 332 -18.98 14.13 -3.00
CA GLU A 332 -19.47 14.36 -1.65
C GLU A 332 -19.14 13.14 -0.78
N VAL A 333 -18.66 13.40 0.43
CA VAL A 333 -18.39 12.39 1.45
C VAL A 333 -19.27 12.72 2.64
N ASN A 334 -20.16 11.81 3.03
CA ASN A 334 -21.14 12.02 4.10
C ASN A 334 -21.94 13.34 3.96
N GLY A 335 -22.26 13.73 2.72
CA GLY A 335 -23.00 14.96 2.41
C GLY A 335 -22.16 16.25 2.38
N GLU A 336 -20.85 16.15 2.60
CA GLU A 336 -19.93 17.29 2.51
C GLU A 336 -19.13 17.26 1.21
N ARG A 337 -19.09 18.40 0.51
CA ARG A 337 -18.37 18.52 -0.75
C ARG A 337 -16.87 18.50 -0.52
N VAL A 338 -16.18 17.59 -1.21
CA VAL A 338 -14.72 17.55 -1.24
C VAL A 338 -14.20 18.68 -2.14
N ASP A 339 -13.55 19.68 -1.53
CA ASP A 339 -12.91 20.81 -2.23
C ASP A 339 -11.40 20.90 -1.93
N PRO A 340 -10.54 20.32 -2.79
CA PRO A 340 -9.09 20.43 -2.65
C PRO A 340 -8.55 21.87 -2.69
N SER A 341 -9.31 22.82 -3.25
CA SER A 341 -8.88 24.22 -3.28
C SER A 341 -8.91 24.87 -1.90
N ALA A 342 -9.63 24.29 -0.93
CA ALA A 342 -9.66 24.74 0.46
C ALA A 342 -8.32 24.53 1.18
N ILE A 343 -7.45 23.64 0.68
CA ILE A 343 -6.16 23.34 1.31
C ILE A 343 -5.21 24.54 1.12
N LYS A 344 -4.94 25.27 2.21
CA LYS A 344 -4.01 26.44 2.19
C LYS A 344 -2.71 26.21 2.95
N ARG A 345 -2.69 25.36 3.98
CA ARG A 345 -1.57 25.26 4.93
C ARG A 345 -0.60 24.11 4.64
N THR A 346 -1.09 23.07 3.98
CA THR A 346 -0.34 21.86 3.62
C THR A 346 0.49 22.09 2.35
N SER A 347 1.76 21.66 2.34
CA SER A 347 2.56 21.54 1.11
C SER A 347 2.22 20.25 0.36
N LEU A 348 2.28 20.25 -0.97
CA LEU A 348 1.93 19.08 -1.81
C LEU A 348 3.15 18.59 -2.61
N LEU A 349 3.47 17.31 -2.49
CA LEU A 349 4.39 16.59 -3.37
C LEU A 349 3.65 15.47 -4.09
N THR A 350 3.79 15.37 -5.40
CA THR A 350 3.32 14.22 -6.19
C THR A 350 4.51 13.47 -6.79
N ILE A 351 4.49 12.15 -6.75
CA ILE A 351 5.53 11.28 -7.32
C ILE A 351 4.87 10.28 -8.27
N GLU A 352 5.43 10.12 -9.47
CA GLU A 352 4.99 9.16 -10.48
C GLU A 352 6.18 8.38 -11.03
N GLY A 353 5.96 7.13 -11.46
CA GLY A 353 6.95 6.34 -12.18
C GLY A 353 6.77 6.51 -13.69
N GLU A 354 7.85 6.72 -14.44
CA GLU A 354 7.79 6.86 -15.91
C GLU A 354 7.22 5.61 -16.60
N LEU A 355 7.47 4.42 -16.04
CA LEU A 355 7.05 3.13 -16.57
C LEU A 355 5.92 2.51 -15.75
N ASP A 356 5.18 3.32 -14.97
CA ASP A 356 4.05 2.87 -14.18
C ASP A 356 2.87 2.46 -15.09
N ASP A 357 2.55 1.16 -15.07
CA ASP A 357 1.47 0.54 -15.84
C ASP A 357 0.15 0.42 -15.05
N ILE A 358 0.13 0.87 -13.80
CA ILE A 358 -1.04 0.87 -12.91
C ILE A 358 -1.66 2.26 -12.86
N SER A 359 -0.87 3.26 -12.46
CA SER A 359 -1.25 4.67 -12.43
C SER A 359 -0.44 5.43 -13.48
N GLY A 360 -1.06 5.66 -14.64
CA GLY A 360 -0.39 6.31 -15.75
C GLY A 360 0.11 7.73 -15.42
N ILE A 361 1.07 8.20 -16.21
CA ILE A 361 1.65 9.54 -16.07
C ILE A 361 0.55 10.61 -16.11
N GLY A 362 0.64 11.56 -15.18
CA GLY A 362 -0.26 12.68 -15.01
C GLY A 362 -1.45 12.39 -14.09
N GLN A 363 -1.76 11.13 -13.78
CA GLN A 363 -2.91 10.80 -12.93
C GLN A 363 -2.74 11.32 -11.51
N THR A 364 -1.55 11.21 -10.91
CA THR A 364 -1.26 11.72 -9.57
C THR A 364 -0.93 13.21 -9.62
N GLU A 365 -0.20 13.66 -10.65
CA GLU A 365 0.13 15.07 -10.87
C GLU A 365 -1.12 15.97 -10.92
N ALA A 366 -2.26 15.44 -11.39
CA ALA A 366 -3.53 16.15 -11.42
C ALA A 366 -3.96 16.73 -10.07
N ALA A 367 -3.45 16.22 -8.93
CA ALA A 367 -3.66 16.82 -7.62
C ALA A 367 -3.26 18.31 -7.57
N HIS A 368 -2.24 18.72 -8.34
CA HIS A 368 -1.81 20.12 -8.40
C HIS A 368 -2.86 21.03 -9.03
N ASP A 369 -3.62 20.56 -10.01
CA ASP A 369 -4.68 21.32 -10.67
C ASP A 369 -5.89 21.50 -9.75
N LEU A 370 -6.13 20.52 -8.86
CA LEU A 370 -7.21 20.58 -7.87
C LEU A 370 -6.83 21.43 -6.65
N CYS A 371 -5.59 21.31 -6.15
CA CYS A 371 -5.11 21.99 -4.95
C CYS A 371 -4.66 23.44 -5.21
N THR A 372 -5.51 24.24 -5.87
CA THR A 372 -5.19 25.64 -6.25
C THR A 372 -4.96 26.56 -5.06
N GLY A 373 -5.43 26.17 -3.87
CA GLY A 373 -5.16 26.87 -2.62
C GLY A 373 -3.72 26.79 -2.13
N ILE A 374 -2.93 25.86 -2.64
CA ILE A 374 -1.52 25.69 -2.27
C ILE A 374 -0.66 26.53 -3.23
N PRO A 375 0.11 27.52 -2.75
CA PRO A 375 1.03 28.30 -3.58
C PRO A 375 2.00 27.40 -4.34
N SER A 376 2.38 27.78 -5.56
CA SER A 376 3.32 27.01 -6.40
C SER A 376 4.65 26.74 -5.70
N SER A 377 5.13 27.65 -4.83
CA SER A 377 6.36 27.48 -4.04
C SER A 377 6.31 26.33 -3.01
N ARG A 378 5.10 25.87 -2.66
CA ARG A 378 4.85 24.73 -1.75
C ARG A 378 4.32 23.49 -2.49
N ARG A 379 4.35 23.52 -3.81
CA ARG A 379 3.99 22.39 -4.69
C ARG A 379 5.24 21.86 -5.38
N ALA A 380 5.34 20.54 -5.48
CA ALA A 380 6.38 19.88 -6.26
C ALA A 380 5.83 18.63 -6.93
N HIS A 381 6.27 18.37 -8.16
CA HIS A 381 6.03 17.11 -8.87
C HIS A 381 7.38 16.46 -9.21
N ARG A 382 7.43 15.13 -9.15
CA ARG A 382 8.59 14.31 -9.50
C ARG A 382 8.16 13.10 -10.29
N MET A 383 8.55 13.05 -11.56
CA MET A 383 8.54 11.84 -12.36
C MET A 383 9.87 11.11 -12.17
N ILE A 384 9.83 9.83 -11.82
CA ILE A 384 11.01 9.01 -11.57
C ILE A 384 11.29 8.18 -12.83
N GLU A 385 12.36 8.56 -13.53
CA GLU A 385 12.81 7.92 -14.77
C GLU A 385 13.10 6.42 -14.57
N GLY A 386 12.62 5.61 -15.49
CA GLY A 386 12.76 4.15 -15.50
C GLY A 386 12.05 3.42 -14.35
N ALA A 387 11.27 4.09 -13.51
CA ALA A 387 10.53 3.47 -12.42
C ALA A 387 9.16 2.93 -12.88
N GLY A 388 8.90 1.65 -12.61
CA GLY A 388 7.54 1.12 -12.58
C GLY A 388 6.81 1.48 -11.28
N HIS A 389 5.59 0.96 -11.11
CA HIS A 389 4.72 1.30 -9.98
C HIS A 389 5.36 1.06 -8.61
N TYR A 390 6.02 -0.07 -8.38
CA TYR A 390 6.65 -0.38 -7.09
C TYR A 390 7.98 0.36 -6.88
N GLY A 391 8.69 0.68 -7.96
CA GLY A 391 9.99 1.34 -7.90
C GLY A 391 9.94 2.75 -7.30
N ILE A 392 8.74 3.34 -7.16
CA ILE A 392 8.56 4.62 -6.49
C ILE A 392 8.36 4.51 -4.97
N PHE A 393 8.12 3.32 -4.39
CA PHE A 393 7.92 3.17 -2.93
C PHE A 393 8.62 1.96 -2.29
N SER A 394 9.24 1.07 -3.07
CA SER A 394 9.98 -0.09 -2.59
C SER A 394 11.33 -0.25 -3.32
N GLY A 395 12.22 -1.02 -2.69
CA GLY A 395 13.49 -1.46 -3.26
C GLY A 395 14.55 -0.35 -3.45
N ARG A 396 15.54 -0.57 -4.31
CA ARG A 396 16.75 0.26 -4.40
C ARG A 396 16.43 1.68 -4.85
N ARG A 397 15.58 1.80 -5.87
CA ARG A 397 15.23 3.10 -6.44
C ARG A 397 14.48 3.98 -5.43
N TRP A 398 13.59 3.38 -4.64
CA TRP A 398 12.98 4.06 -3.50
C TRP A 398 14.04 4.61 -2.54
N ARG A 399 14.99 3.78 -2.10
CA ARG A 399 16.00 4.15 -1.09
C ARG A 399 16.97 5.23 -1.59
N GLU A 400 17.41 5.13 -2.84
CA GLU A 400 18.48 5.97 -3.40
C GLU A 400 17.97 7.23 -4.09
N ILE A 401 16.77 7.21 -4.67
CA ILE A 401 16.26 8.30 -5.52
C ILE A 401 15.02 8.96 -4.91
N VAL A 402 14.01 8.19 -4.51
CA VAL A 402 12.70 8.75 -4.14
C VAL A 402 12.68 9.24 -2.69
N TYR A 403 13.08 8.39 -1.75
CA TYR A 403 13.07 8.71 -0.31
C TYR A 403 13.87 9.98 0.03
N PRO A 404 15.09 10.20 -0.50
CA PRO A 404 15.82 11.44 -0.23
C PRO A 404 15.03 12.70 -0.61
N GLN A 405 14.29 12.66 -1.72
CA GLN A 405 13.47 13.78 -2.16
C GLN A 405 12.28 14.04 -1.21
N ILE A 406 11.64 12.97 -0.71
CA ILE A 406 10.56 13.07 0.27
C ILE A 406 11.10 13.61 1.60
N ARG A 407 12.20 13.06 2.11
CA ARG A 407 12.88 13.52 3.33
C ARG A 407 13.18 15.01 3.27
N ASP A 408 13.74 15.47 2.16
CA ASP A 408 14.10 16.88 1.96
C ASP A 408 12.87 17.78 1.82
N PHE A 409 11.78 17.27 1.21
CA PHE A 409 10.50 17.97 1.12
C PHE A 409 9.81 18.12 2.48
N ILE A 410 9.83 17.06 3.31
CA ILE A 410 9.34 17.09 4.70
C ILE A 410 10.08 18.17 5.49
N ARG A 411 11.43 18.13 5.48
CA ARG A 411 12.27 19.13 6.18
C ARG A 411 11.99 20.56 5.70
N ARG A 412 11.81 20.78 4.40
CA ARG A 412 11.47 22.10 3.84
C ARG A 412 10.09 22.60 4.31
N SER A 413 9.13 21.70 4.37
CA SER A 413 7.76 22.01 4.80
C SER A 413 7.70 22.42 6.27
N ASP A 414 8.57 21.84 7.12
CA ASP A 414 8.73 22.26 8.51
C ASP A 414 9.24 23.69 8.66
N MET A 415 10.24 24.08 7.86
CA MET A 415 10.84 25.41 7.94
C MET A 415 9.90 26.52 7.45
N THR A 416 9.10 26.24 6.43
CA THR A 416 8.26 27.25 5.77
C THR A 416 7.20 27.79 6.73
N LEU A 417 6.57 26.94 7.54
CA LEU A 417 5.53 27.35 8.49
C LEU A 417 6.07 28.10 9.72
N VAL A 418 7.31 27.83 10.14
CA VAL A 418 7.96 28.56 11.24
C VAL A 418 8.24 30.01 10.86
N SER A 419 8.59 30.29 9.60
CA SER A 419 8.83 31.65 9.12
C SER A 419 7.57 32.53 9.13
N THR A 420 6.41 31.97 8.76
CA THR A 420 5.10 32.65 8.80
C THR A 420 4.53 32.92 10.19
N LYS A 421 5.06 32.30 11.25
CA LYS A 421 4.67 32.63 12.65
C LYS A 421 5.52 33.75 13.25
N ARG A 422 6.62 34.14 12.60
CA ARG A 422 7.56 35.19 13.06
C ARG A 422 7.46 36.50 12.26
N ALA A 423 6.67 36.51 11.19
CA ALA A 423 6.27 37.69 10.43
C ALA A 423 4.82 38.01 10.78
#